data_AF-Q6BGR0-F1
#
_entry.id   AF-Q6BGR0-F1
#
_cell.length_a   1.000
_cell.length_b   1.000
_cell.length_c   1.000
_cell.angle_alpha   90.00
_cell.angle_beta   90.00
_cell.angle_gamma   90.00
#
_symmetry.space_group_name_H-M   'P 1'
#
loop_
_entity.id
_entity.type
_entity.pdbx_description
1 polymer ?
#
loop_
_entity_poly.entity_id
_entity_poly.type
_entity_poly.pdbx_seq_one_letter_code
_entity_poly.pdbx_strand_id
1 'polypeptide(L)'
;MSETSIDLVKNKLLSIAASGIYVNFKPDILQNTYNEISKFLSVNAESIDTIELFNLFELQFYISLMTNHDVEAKTSLDRLVDQFGFEKSQRVKLLQSIYFEAMGDDEAAMKVLGQNADELKLSRRLITFSRKPDNNEDYIASLNYYLDLQPSDVITWAELAEEYRTIGHYEKGIHCLQEILLQEPYAYNIFYKVGLFYYYQFLQEFTNKTHDKKDKLLEAMSVLKNAKNNFLRSIEICDSYSTSWLGIYLISKLDFNQALLSKLADNKQVKVYLEDNSKLEALSKQKIIKFNKLDGEEEFDIFLNKHI
;
A
#
# COMPACT_ATOMS: atom_id res chain seq x y z
N MET A 1 -9.80 -1.30 38.75
CA MET A 1 -8.67 -0.61 38.09
C MET A 1 -8.63 0.80 38.64
N SER A 2 -7.46 1.41 38.81
CA SER A 2 -7.38 2.85 39.11
C SER A 2 -7.91 3.66 37.92
N GLU A 3 -8.39 4.88 38.16
CA GLU A 3 -8.89 5.79 37.12
C GLU A 3 -7.86 6.00 36.00
N THR A 4 -6.59 6.20 36.37
CA THR A 4 -5.45 6.28 35.44
C THR A 4 -5.29 5.01 34.57
N SER A 5 -5.59 3.83 35.10
CA SER A 5 -5.51 2.58 34.35
C SER A 5 -6.68 2.42 33.36
N ILE A 6 -7.84 3.03 33.63
CA ILE A 6 -9.00 3.02 32.73
C ILE A 6 -8.69 3.92 31.52
N ASP A 7 -8.19 5.13 31.76
CA ASP A 7 -7.85 6.08 30.69
C ASP A 7 -6.76 5.56 29.75
N LEU A 8 -5.76 4.86 30.29
CA LEU A 8 -4.71 4.26 29.46
C LEU A 8 -5.26 3.20 28.50
N VAL A 9 -6.17 2.34 28.97
CA VAL A 9 -6.81 1.32 28.13
C VAL A 9 -7.72 1.98 27.10
N LYS A 10 -8.51 2.98 27.50
CA LYS A 10 -9.38 3.75 26.60
C LYS A 10 -8.57 4.37 25.45
N ASN A 11 -7.50 5.09 25.79
CA ASN A 11 -6.67 5.80 24.82
C ASN A 11 -5.96 4.83 23.86
N LYS A 12 -5.51 3.68 24.37
CA LYS A 12 -4.96 2.60 23.54
C LYS A 12 -6.00 2.11 22.53
N LEU A 13 -7.22 1.77 22.98
CA LEU A 13 -8.28 1.26 22.10
C LEU A 13 -8.72 2.31 21.07
N LEU A 14 -8.87 3.58 21.49
CA LEU A 14 -9.18 4.69 20.57
C LEU A 14 -8.07 4.90 19.54
N SER A 15 -6.80 4.77 19.94
CA SER A 15 -5.68 4.83 19.00
C SER A 15 -5.71 3.68 17.98
N ILE A 16 -6.09 2.48 18.40
CA ILE A 16 -6.27 1.32 17.49
C ILE A 16 -7.42 1.59 16.52
N ALA A 17 -8.55 2.13 17.02
CA ALA A 17 -9.70 2.48 16.20
C ALA A 17 -9.36 3.53 15.15
N ALA A 18 -8.67 4.61 15.55
CA ALA A 18 -8.34 5.72 14.68
C ALA A 18 -7.30 5.36 13.60
N SER A 19 -6.34 4.47 13.91
CA SER A 19 -5.27 4.12 12.96
C SER A 19 -5.64 2.99 12.00
N GLY A 20 -6.68 2.20 12.29
CA GLY A 20 -7.02 1.02 11.50
C GLY A 20 -5.98 -0.11 11.58
N ILE A 21 -5.00 -0.02 12.49
CA ILE A 21 -3.85 -0.95 12.55
C ILE A 21 -4.26 -2.42 12.78
N TYR A 22 -5.47 -2.64 13.32
CA TYR A 22 -6.02 -3.95 13.60
C TYR A 22 -6.15 -4.86 12.36
N VAL A 23 -6.26 -4.29 11.16
CA VAL A 23 -6.28 -5.04 9.89
C VAL A 23 -5.00 -5.86 9.69
N ASN A 24 -3.88 -5.41 10.30
CA ASN A 24 -2.58 -6.06 10.21
C ASN A 24 -2.19 -6.84 11.48
N PHE A 25 -3.11 -7.01 12.44
CA PHE A 25 -2.81 -7.75 13.66
C PHE A 25 -2.67 -9.25 13.40
N LYS A 26 -1.70 -9.86 14.08
CA LYS A 26 -1.60 -11.32 14.16
C LYS A 26 -2.79 -11.88 14.95
N PRO A 27 -3.21 -13.13 14.71
CA PRO A 27 -4.38 -13.73 15.37
C PRO A 27 -4.38 -13.59 16.90
N ASP A 28 -3.24 -13.80 17.56
CA ASP A 28 -3.13 -13.67 19.03
C ASP A 28 -3.40 -12.23 19.51
N ILE A 29 -2.85 -11.24 18.80
CA ILE A 29 -3.02 -9.81 19.14
C ILE A 29 -4.47 -9.40 18.90
N LEU A 30 -5.05 -9.88 17.80
CA LEU A 30 -6.45 -9.63 17.45
C LEU A 30 -7.40 -10.20 18.51
N GLN A 31 -7.20 -11.46 18.93
CA GLN A 31 -8.00 -12.10 19.96
C GLN A 31 -7.84 -11.40 21.32
N ASN A 32 -6.63 -10.99 21.67
CA ASN A 32 -6.39 -10.21 22.89
C ASN A 32 -7.09 -8.84 22.86
N THR A 33 -7.08 -8.18 21.69
CA THR A 33 -7.77 -6.90 21.49
C THR A 33 -9.29 -7.07 21.60
N TYR A 34 -9.85 -8.16 21.05
CA TYR A 34 -11.26 -8.53 21.23
C TYR A 34 -11.63 -8.67 22.71
N ASN A 35 -10.84 -9.43 23.48
CA ASN A 35 -11.10 -9.64 24.90
C ASN A 35 -11.01 -8.32 25.69
N GLU A 36 -10.03 -7.47 25.36
CA GLU A 36 -9.81 -6.18 26.02
C GLU A 36 -10.96 -5.20 25.75
N ILE A 37 -11.38 -5.03 24.48
CA ILE A 37 -12.47 -4.10 24.14
C ILE A 37 -13.81 -4.56 24.70
N SER A 38 -14.11 -5.85 24.64
CA SER A 38 -15.35 -6.42 25.17
C SER A 38 -15.45 -6.24 26.68
N LYS A 39 -14.35 -6.47 27.41
CA LYS A 39 -14.28 -6.22 28.85
C LYS A 39 -14.33 -4.73 29.18
N PHE A 40 -13.69 -3.89 28.38
CA PHE A 40 -13.66 -2.45 28.61
C PHE A 40 -15.06 -1.84 28.45
N LEU A 41 -15.78 -2.17 27.38
CA LEU A 41 -17.12 -1.67 27.11
C LEU A 41 -18.16 -2.19 28.10
N SER A 42 -18.07 -3.46 28.55
CA SER A 42 -19.03 -4.00 29.52
C SER A 42 -18.98 -3.34 30.88
N VAL A 43 -17.84 -2.76 31.26
CA VAL A 43 -17.64 -2.11 32.56
C VAL A 43 -17.78 -0.58 32.47
N ASN A 44 -17.34 0.04 31.38
CA ASN A 44 -17.13 1.49 31.34
C ASN A 44 -18.02 2.25 30.36
N ALA A 45 -18.90 1.58 29.59
CA ALA A 45 -19.70 2.23 28.53
C ALA A 45 -20.45 3.49 28.99
N GLU A 46 -20.99 3.50 30.20
CA GLU A 46 -21.75 4.64 30.75
C GLU A 46 -20.87 5.85 31.14
N SER A 47 -19.57 5.65 31.29
CA SER A 47 -18.61 6.66 31.75
C SER A 47 -17.79 7.30 30.64
N ILE A 48 -17.91 6.79 29.41
CA ILE A 48 -17.14 7.22 28.24
C ILE A 48 -17.92 8.31 27.51
N ASP A 49 -17.19 9.30 26.96
CA ASP A 49 -17.79 10.29 26.08
C ASP A 49 -18.52 9.64 24.90
N THR A 50 -19.63 10.24 24.45
CA THR A 50 -20.46 9.63 23.41
C THR A 50 -19.69 9.40 22.10
N ILE A 51 -18.81 10.32 21.69
CA ILE A 51 -18.04 10.17 20.44
C ILE A 51 -17.04 9.03 20.59
N GLU A 52 -16.31 8.99 21.71
CA GLU A 52 -15.36 7.93 22.04
C GLU A 52 -16.06 6.56 22.10
N LEU A 53 -17.23 6.49 22.73
CA LEU A 53 -18.02 5.28 22.89
C LEU A 53 -18.39 4.66 21.54
N PHE A 54 -18.90 5.47 20.59
CA PHE A 54 -19.28 4.97 19.28
C PHE A 54 -18.08 4.64 18.38
N ASN A 55 -16.94 5.31 18.55
CA ASN A 55 -15.69 4.88 17.92
C ASN A 55 -15.25 3.50 18.43
N LEU A 56 -15.45 3.22 19.72
CA LEU A 56 -15.16 1.91 20.30
C LEU A 56 -16.17 0.84 19.88
N PHE A 57 -17.46 1.17 19.70
CA PHE A 57 -18.40 0.20 19.12
C PHE A 57 -18.06 -0.15 17.68
N GLU A 58 -17.58 0.79 16.89
CA GLU A 58 -17.12 0.48 15.53
C GLU A 58 -15.85 -0.38 15.54
N LEU A 59 -14.90 -0.11 16.44
CA LEU A 59 -13.77 -1.01 16.63
C LEU A 59 -14.23 -2.41 17.07
N GLN A 60 -15.20 -2.49 17.99
CA GLN A 60 -15.76 -3.76 18.45
C GLN A 60 -16.43 -4.51 17.29
N PHE A 61 -17.14 -3.81 16.40
CA PHE A 61 -17.72 -4.39 15.19
C PHE A 61 -16.66 -5.07 14.32
N TYR A 62 -15.59 -4.35 13.95
CA TYR A 62 -14.53 -4.89 13.10
C TYR A 62 -13.81 -6.06 13.75
N ILE A 63 -13.40 -5.91 15.00
CA ILE A 63 -12.66 -6.94 15.73
C ILE A 63 -13.51 -8.20 15.93
N SER A 64 -14.81 -8.04 16.20
CA SER A 64 -15.74 -9.18 16.36
C SER A 64 -15.88 -9.97 15.05
N LEU A 65 -16.05 -9.30 13.90
CA LEU A 65 -16.07 -9.98 12.59
C LEU A 65 -14.76 -10.73 12.31
N MET A 66 -13.61 -10.08 12.51
CA MET A 66 -12.31 -10.70 12.25
C MET A 66 -11.99 -11.86 13.21
N THR A 67 -12.75 -12.02 14.29
CA THR A 67 -12.63 -13.12 15.27
C THR A 67 -13.82 -14.09 15.24
N ASN A 68 -14.71 -13.97 14.24
CA ASN A 68 -15.92 -14.81 14.05
C ASN A 68 -16.95 -14.72 15.19
N HIS A 69 -17.07 -13.54 15.81
CA HIS A 69 -18.09 -13.23 16.83
C HIS A 69 -19.24 -12.43 16.18
N ASP A 70 -19.99 -13.09 15.29
CA ASP A 70 -20.94 -12.42 14.39
C ASP A 70 -22.11 -11.76 15.15
N VAL A 71 -22.53 -12.35 16.27
CA VAL A 71 -23.62 -11.81 17.11
C VAL A 71 -23.20 -10.51 17.78
N GLU A 72 -21.98 -10.44 18.29
CA GLU A 72 -21.38 -9.26 18.88
C GLU A 72 -21.12 -8.16 17.84
N ALA A 73 -20.68 -8.55 16.64
CA ALA A 73 -20.58 -7.63 15.52
C ALA A 73 -21.95 -7.03 15.19
N LYS A 74 -23.00 -7.86 15.05
CA LYS A 74 -24.36 -7.38 14.77
C LYS A 74 -24.89 -6.46 15.87
N THR A 75 -24.66 -6.81 17.13
CA THR A 75 -25.05 -5.99 18.29
C THR A 75 -24.39 -4.60 18.24
N SER A 76 -23.10 -4.55 17.90
CA SER A 76 -22.36 -3.28 17.77
C SER A 76 -22.90 -2.43 16.61
N LEU A 77 -23.22 -3.08 15.49
CA LEU A 77 -23.84 -2.44 14.34
C LEU A 77 -25.24 -1.89 14.66
N ASP A 78 -26.08 -2.65 15.36
CA ASP A 78 -27.43 -2.21 15.73
C ASP A 78 -27.39 -0.96 16.62
N ARG A 79 -26.45 -0.91 17.59
CA ARG A 79 -26.22 0.31 18.40
C ARG A 79 -25.85 1.53 17.54
N LEU A 80 -25.02 1.34 16.52
CA LEU A 80 -24.64 2.39 15.58
C LEU A 80 -25.83 2.83 14.70
N VAL A 81 -26.65 1.88 14.26
CA VAL A 81 -27.88 2.15 13.49
C VAL A 81 -28.88 2.94 14.33
N ASP A 82 -29.11 2.53 15.58
CA ASP A 82 -30.04 3.19 16.50
C ASP A 82 -29.64 4.64 16.77
N GLN A 83 -28.34 4.89 16.94
CA GLN A 83 -27.83 6.23 17.23
C GLN A 83 -27.83 7.16 16.00
N PHE A 84 -27.33 6.68 14.86
CA PHE A 84 -27.03 7.54 13.71
C PHE A 84 -28.05 7.44 12.58
N GLY A 85 -28.89 6.40 12.60
CA GLY A 85 -29.85 6.09 11.55
C GLY A 85 -29.21 5.50 10.31
N PHE A 86 -29.82 4.43 9.78
CA PHE A 86 -29.34 3.73 8.59
C PHE A 86 -29.23 4.64 7.35
N GLU A 87 -30.27 5.39 7.02
CA GLU A 87 -30.31 6.19 5.78
C GLU A 87 -29.42 7.44 5.80
N LYS A 88 -29.05 7.93 6.98
CA LYS A 88 -28.39 9.23 7.16
C LYS A 88 -26.86 9.15 7.15
N SER A 89 -26.30 7.95 7.32
CA SER A 89 -24.86 7.75 7.53
C SER A 89 -24.29 6.75 6.55
N GLN A 90 -23.45 7.24 5.61
CA GLN A 90 -22.63 6.37 4.75
C GLN A 90 -21.77 5.41 5.58
N ARG A 91 -21.30 5.84 6.76
CA ARG A 91 -20.50 4.99 7.65
C ARG A 91 -21.31 3.78 8.13
N VAL A 92 -22.56 3.98 8.55
CA VAL A 92 -23.44 2.89 8.99
C VAL A 92 -23.81 1.96 7.84
N LYS A 93 -24.16 2.52 6.66
CA LYS A 93 -24.42 1.71 5.45
C LYS A 93 -23.21 0.85 5.08
N LEU A 94 -22.00 1.41 5.14
CA LEU A 94 -20.77 0.68 4.89
C LEU A 94 -20.58 -0.49 5.87
N LEU A 95 -20.76 -0.27 7.17
CA LEU A 95 -20.66 -1.34 8.17
C LEU A 95 -21.71 -2.44 7.95
N GLN A 96 -22.93 -2.07 7.58
CA GLN A 96 -23.98 -3.03 7.23
C GLN A 96 -23.64 -3.86 5.97
N SER A 97 -23.03 -3.24 4.96
CA SER A 97 -22.52 -3.94 3.78
C SER A 97 -21.42 -4.94 4.15
N ILE A 98 -20.44 -4.52 4.98
CA ILE A 98 -19.36 -5.39 5.48
C ILE A 98 -19.92 -6.57 6.28
N TYR A 99 -20.95 -6.35 7.09
CA TYR A 99 -21.61 -7.42 7.83
C TYR A 99 -22.25 -8.44 6.90
N PHE A 100 -23.01 -8.00 5.88
CA PHE A 100 -23.64 -8.92 4.92
C PHE A 100 -22.60 -9.75 4.14
N GLU A 101 -21.53 -9.13 3.69
CA GLU A 101 -20.42 -9.81 3.01
C GLU A 101 -19.76 -10.85 3.93
N ALA A 102 -19.50 -10.51 5.20
CA ALA A 102 -18.96 -11.45 6.17
C ALA A 102 -19.90 -12.66 6.40
N MET A 103 -21.22 -12.46 6.25
CA MET A 103 -22.22 -13.52 6.35
C MET A 103 -22.40 -14.32 5.04
N GLY A 104 -21.68 -13.96 3.98
CA GLY A 104 -21.75 -14.60 2.67
C GLY A 104 -22.93 -14.13 1.80
N ASP A 105 -23.54 -12.98 2.11
CA ASP A 105 -24.63 -12.38 1.33
C ASP A 105 -24.14 -11.14 0.55
N ASP A 106 -23.36 -11.41 -0.51
CA ASP A 106 -22.80 -10.36 -1.37
C ASP A 106 -23.88 -9.52 -2.07
N GLU A 107 -25.03 -10.13 -2.40
CA GLU A 107 -26.15 -9.43 -3.03
C GLU A 107 -26.73 -8.36 -2.09
N ALA A 108 -27.00 -8.71 -0.83
CA ALA A 108 -27.42 -7.75 0.18
C ALA A 108 -26.33 -6.72 0.47
N ALA A 109 -25.07 -7.15 0.52
CA ALA A 109 -23.94 -6.26 0.75
C ALA A 109 -23.84 -5.17 -0.32
N MET A 110 -23.96 -5.53 -1.60
CA MET A 110 -23.94 -4.59 -2.72
C MET A 110 -25.19 -3.70 -2.74
N LYS A 111 -26.37 -4.26 -2.45
CA LYS A 111 -27.64 -3.52 -2.44
C LYS A 111 -27.62 -2.36 -1.45
N VAL A 112 -27.01 -2.54 -0.27
CA VAL A 112 -26.88 -1.50 0.76
C VAL A 112 -26.00 -0.33 0.32
N LEU A 113 -24.98 -0.58 -0.51
CA LEU A 113 -24.07 0.46 -0.99
C LEU A 113 -24.74 1.39 -2.00
N GLY A 114 -25.79 0.92 -2.69
CA GLY A 114 -26.53 1.70 -3.67
C GLY A 114 -25.70 2.08 -4.89
N GLN A 115 -26.19 3.05 -5.67
CA GLN A 115 -25.53 3.55 -6.89
C GLN A 115 -25.40 5.09 -6.89
N ASN A 116 -25.57 5.73 -5.74
CA ASN A 116 -25.43 7.17 -5.64
C ASN A 116 -23.95 7.58 -5.75
N ALA A 117 -23.58 8.26 -6.83
CA ALA A 117 -22.20 8.71 -7.06
C ALA A 117 -21.72 9.76 -6.04
N ASP A 118 -22.64 10.45 -5.36
CA ASP A 118 -22.31 11.41 -4.30
C ASP A 118 -21.95 10.71 -2.97
N GLU A 119 -22.29 9.42 -2.83
CA GLU A 119 -21.94 8.61 -1.65
C GLU A 119 -20.56 7.96 -1.81
N LEU A 120 -19.51 8.79 -1.94
CA LEU A 120 -18.16 8.38 -2.29
C LEU A 120 -17.58 7.22 -1.45
N LYS A 121 -17.90 7.13 -0.15
CA LYS A 121 -17.43 5.99 0.68
C LYS A 121 -18.09 4.68 0.28
N LEU A 122 -19.37 4.73 -0.11
CA LEU A 122 -20.12 3.57 -0.56
C LEU A 122 -19.70 3.19 -1.97
N SER A 123 -19.54 4.17 -2.87
CA SER A 123 -19.00 3.94 -4.22
C SER A 123 -17.63 3.26 -4.14
N ARG A 124 -16.76 3.73 -3.23
CA ARG A 124 -15.43 3.14 -3.00
C ARG A 124 -15.48 1.70 -2.51
N ARG A 125 -16.46 1.33 -1.69
CA ARG A 125 -16.67 -0.06 -1.29
C ARG A 125 -17.26 -0.88 -2.44
N LEU A 126 -18.19 -0.32 -3.19
CA LEU A 126 -18.89 -1.04 -4.25
C LEU A 126 -17.92 -1.54 -5.32
N ILE A 127 -16.93 -0.71 -5.70
CA ILE A 127 -15.95 -1.13 -6.70
C ILE A 127 -15.17 -2.39 -6.28
N THR A 128 -14.98 -2.65 -4.98
CA THR A 128 -14.20 -3.83 -4.54
C THR A 128 -14.89 -5.15 -4.86
N PHE A 129 -16.22 -5.16 -5.06
CA PHE A 129 -16.97 -6.34 -5.51
C PHE A 129 -16.70 -6.70 -6.97
N SER A 130 -16.13 -5.80 -7.77
CA SER A 130 -15.75 -6.10 -9.16
C SER A 130 -14.36 -6.75 -9.28
N ARG A 131 -13.60 -6.84 -8.19
CA ARG A 131 -12.30 -7.51 -8.15
C ARG A 131 -12.47 -9.02 -8.34
N LYS A 132 -11.78 -9.61 -9.32
CA LYS A 132 -11.77 -11.05 -9.58
C LYS A 132 -10.33 -11.57 -9.60
N PRO A 133 -10.03 -12.76 -9.05
CA PRO A 133 -8.66 -13.27 -9.01
C PRO A 133 -7.95 -13.34 -10.37
N ASP A 134 -8.70 -13.66 -11.43
CA ASP A 134 -8.14 -13.98 -12.76
C ASP A 134 -8.47 -12.93 -13.84
N ASN A 135 -9.28 -11.91 -13.54
CA ASN A 135 -9.65 -10.88 -14.52
C ASN A 135 -9.90 -9.52 -13.83
N ASN A 136 -8.87 -8.66 -13.85
CA ASN A 136 -8.94 -7.33 -13.26
C ASN A 136 -9.32 -6.21 -14.25
N GLU A 137 -9.72 -6.50 -15.49
CA GLU A 137 -10.10 -5.44 -16.44
C GLU A 137 -11.35 -4.67 -15.97
N ASP A 138 -12.39 -5.39 -15.54
CA ASP A 138 -13.62 -4.80 -14.98
C ASP A 138 -13.30 -3.95 -13.74
N TYR A 139 -12.36 -4.43 -12.93
CA TYR A 139 -11.97 -3.76 -11.69
C TYR A 139 -11.15 -2.49 -11.96
N ILE A 140 -10.20 -2.55 -12.90
CA ILE A 140 -9.46 -1.39 -13.39
C ILE A 140 -10.43 -0.35 -13.96
N ALA A 141 -11.42 -0.76 -14.75
CA ALA A 141 -12.44 0.16 -15.28
C ALA A 141 -13.24 0.84 -14.15
N SER A 142 -13.61 0.07 -13.13
CA SER A 142 -14.34 0.58 -11.95
C SER A 142 -13.48 1.54 -11.11
N LEU A 143 -12.19 1.25 -10.93
CA LEU A 143 -11.24 2.12 -10.25
C LEU A 143 -11.03 3.45 -10.99
N ASN A 144 -10.89 3.39 -12.33
CA ASN A 144 -10.79 4.61 -13.15
C ASN A 144 -12.06 5.46 -13.02
N TYR A 145 -13.24 4.87 -13.18
CA TYR A 145 -14.51 5.58 -13.01
C TYR A 145 -14.63 6.21 -11.62
N TYR A 146 -14.21 5.51 -10.56
CA TYR A 146 -14.21 6.08 -9.22
C TYR A 146 -13.24 7.27 -9.09
N LEU A 147 -12.05 7.18 -9.67
CA LEU A 147 -11.06 8.27 -9.63
C LEU A 147 -11.49 9.49 -10.45
N ASP A 148 -12.33 9.31 -11.48
CA ASP A 148 -12.99 10.43 -12.17
C ASP A 148 -13.93 11.19 -11.22
N LEU A 149 -14.55 10.50 -10.26
CA LEU A 149 -15.41 11.10 -9.23
C LEU A 149 -14.59 11.68 -8.05
N GLN A 150 -13.53 10.99 -7.65
CA GLN A 150 -12.73 11.31 -6.47
C GLN A 150 -11.22 11.23 -6.76
N PRO A 151 -10.65 12.21 -7.48
CA PRO A 151 -9.24 12.19 -7.89
C PRO A 151 -8.26 12.37 -6.73
N SER A 152 -8.71 12.82 -5.56
CA SER A 152 -7.86 13.00 -4.38
C SER A 152 -7.71 11.72 -3.51
N ASP A 153 -8.28 10.59 -3.93
CA ASP A 153 -8.11 9.33 -3.19
C ASP A 153 -6.79 8.64 -3.55
N VAL A 154 -5.76 8.97 -2.78
CA VAL A 154 -4.41 8.39 -2.91
C VAL A 154 -4.38 6.87 -2.70
N ILE A 155 -5.31 6.31 -1.93
CA ILE A 155 -5.39 4.85 -1.69
C ILE A 155 -5.87 4.16 -2.97
N THR A 156 -6.86 4.76 -3.64
CA THR A 156 -7.36 4.22 -4.92
C THR A 156 -6.35 4.35 -6.04
N TRP A 157 -5.60 5.46 -6.12
CA TRP A 157 -4.47 5.55 -7.03
C TRP A 157 -3.41 4.47 -6.79
N ALA A 158 -3.08 4.19 -5.53
CA ALA A 158 -2.13 3.14 -5.19
C ALA A 158 -2.64 1.75 -5.57
N GLU A 159 -3.93 1.49 -5.36
CA GLU A 159 -4.58 0.24 -5.76
C GLU A 159 -4.59 0.07 -7.28
N LEU A 160 -5.00 1.10 -8.03
CA LEU A 160 -4.99 1.08 -9.50
C LEU A 160 -3.56 0.88 -10.05
N ALA A 161 -2.55 1.46 -9.42
CA ALA A 161 -1.16 1.23 -9.79
C ALA A 161 -0.77 -0.25 -9.69
N GLU A 162 -1.15 -0.92 -8.60
CA GLU A 162 -0.89 -2.36 -8.43
C GLU A 162 -1.68 -3.20 -9.43
N GLU A 163 -2.94 -2.85 -9.71
CA GLU A 163 -3.72 -3.56 -10.74
C GLU A 163 -3.11 -3.40 -12.14
N TYR A 164 -2.56 -2.23 -12.49
CA TYR A 164 -1.81 -2.10 -13.74
C TYR A 164 -0.51 -2.90 -13.73
N ARG A 165 0.15 -3.02 -12.57
CA ARG A 165 1.37 -3.81 -12.42
C ARG A 165 1.11 -5.31 -12.66
N THR A 166 0.01 -5.86 -12.16
CA THR A 166 -0.31 -7.30 -12.32
C THR A 166 -0.47 -7.70 -13.79
N ILE A 167 -0.99 -6.80 -14.63
CA ILE A 167 -1.14 -7.01 -16.07
C ILE A 167 0.03 -6.46 -16.91
N GLY A 168 1.12 -6.01 -16.27
CA GLY A 168 2.34 -5.54 -16.95
C GLY A 168 2.22 -4.18 -17.64
N HIS A 169 1.22 -3.37 -17.30
CA HIS A 169 1.05 -2.00 -17.81
C HIS A 169 1.79 -0.97 -16.93
N TYR A 170 3.11 -1.10 -16.82
CA TYR A 170 3.92 -0.29 -15.89
C TYR A 170 3.82 1.21 -16.12
N GLU A 171 3.69 1.68 -17.36
CA GLU A 171 3.54 3.12 -17.66
C GLU A 171 2.28 3.72 -17.00
N LYS A 172 1.15 3.00 -17.07
CA LYS A 172 -0.10 3.41 -16.41
C LYS A 172 0.03 3.34 -14.89
N GLY A 173 0.70 2.30 -14.38
CA GLY A 173 0.99 2.18 -12.96
C GLY A 173 1.87 3.32 -12.43
N ILE A 174 2.88 3.73 -13.19
CA ILE A 174 3.76 4.87 -12.87
C ILE A 174 2.95 6.16 -12.84
N HIS A 175 2.07 6.39 -13.82
CA HIS A 175 1.19 7.55 -13.83
C HIS A 175 0.34 7.62 -12.55
N CYS A 176 -0.29 6.50 -12.16
CA CYS A 176 -1.07 6.43 -10.93
C CYS A 176 -0.24 6.78 -9.68
N LEU A 177 1.00 6.28 -9.58
CA LEU A 177 1.89 6.62 -8.47
C LEU A 177 2.35 8.09 -8.50
N GLN A 178 2.48 8.69 -9.68
CA GLN A 178 2.78 10.12 -9.83
C GLN A 178 1.61 11.00 -9.36
N GLU A 179 0.37 10.61 -9.60
CA GLU A 179 -0.81 11.30 -9.06
C GLU A 179 -0.83 11.32 -7.53
N ILE A 180 -0.31 10.27 -6.88
CA ILE A 180 -0.08 10.27 -5.44
C ILE A 180 1.00 11.28 -5.05
N LEU A 181 2.12 11.33 -5.77
CA LEU A 181 3.23 12.24 -5.47
C LEU A 181 2.88 13.72 -5.69
N LEU A 182 1.89 14.03 -6.54
CA LEU A 182 1.34 15.39 -6.66
C LEU A 182 0.66 15.86 -5.37
N GLN A 183 0.08 14.91 -4.62
CA GLN A 183 -0.63 15.17 -3.36
C GLN A 183 0.30 15.04 -2.15
N GLU A 184 1.20 14.04 -2.19
CA GLU A 184 2.10 13.65 -1.10
C GLU A 184 3.58 13.71 -1.57
N PRO A 185 4.16 14.92 -1.71
CA PRO A 185 5.47 15.13 -2.34
C PRO A 185 6.65 14.59 -1.52
N TYR A 186 6.42 14.15 -0.28
CA TYR A 186 7.43 13.57 0.62
C TYR A 186 7.23 12.06 0.85
N ALA A 187 6.35 11.40 0.10
CA ALA A 187 6.11 9.97 0.22
C ALA A 187 7.27 9.15 -0.38
N TYR A 188 8.37 9.00 0.38
CA TYR A 188 9.58 8.29 -0.05
C TYR A 188 9.28 6.84 -0.51
N ASN A 189 8.32 6.18 0.15
CA ASN A 189 7.85 4.84 -0.21
C ASN A 189 7.18 4.81 -1.59
N ILE A 190 6.53 5.88 -2.02
CA ILE A 190 5.93 5.99 -3.35
C ILE A 190 7.00 6.28 -4.41
N PHE A 191 7.98 7.14 -4.12
CA PHE A 191 9.17 7.29 -4.99
C PHE A 191 9.87 5.94 -5.21
N TYR A 192 10.04 5.15 -4.16
CA TYR A 192 10.55 3.78 -4.30
C TYR A 192 9.69 2.93 -5.27
N LYS A 193 8.37 2.93 -5.11
CA LYS A 193 7.47 2.18 -6.00
C LYS A 193 7.57 2.65 -7.47
N VAL A 194 7.66 3.96 -7.71
CA VAL A 194 7.86 4.50 -9.06
C VAL A 194 9.17 3.97 -9.65
N GLY A 195 10.25 4.00 -8.86
CA GLY A 195 11.54 3.47 -9.27
C GLY A 195 11.48 1.97 -9.58
N LEU A 196 10.75 1.22 -8.76
CA LEU A 196 10.53 -0.21 -8.94
C LEU A 196 9.73 -0.52 -10.22
N PHE A 197 8.72 0.28 -10.55
CA PHE A 197 7.91 0.07 -11.76
C PHE A 197 8.71 0.39 -13.02
N TYR A 198 9.54 1.43 -13.02
CA TYR A 198 10.50 1.65 -14.12
C TYR A 198 11.49 0.49 -14.25
N TYR A 199 11.97 -0.07 -13.12
CA TYR A 199 12.85 -1.23 -13.15
C TYR A 199 12.15 -2.47 -13.73
N TYR A 200 10.90 -2.73 -13.36
CA TYR A 200 10.11 -3.83 -13.92
C TYR A 200 9.77 -3.62 -15.40
N GLN A 201 9.48 -2.38 -15.82
CA GLN A 201 9.33 -2.03 -17.22
C GLN A 201 10.62 -2.35 -18.00
N PHE A 202 11.78 -1.96 -17.46
CA PHE A 202 13.06 -2.32 -18.04
C PHE A 202 13.21 -3.84 -18.16
N LEU A 203 12.93 -4.62 -17.12
CA LEU A 203 13.04 -6.08 -17.20
C LEU A 203 12.10 -6.67 -18.27
N GLN A 204 10.83 -6.24 -18.30
CA GLN A 204 9.85 -6.73 -19.27
C GLN A 204 10.28 -6.45 -20.72
N GLU A 205 10.77 -5.24 -20.99
CA GLU A 205 11.17 -4.83 -22.34
C GLU A 205 12.57 -5.37 -22.71
N PHE A 206 13.49 -5.42 -21.75
CA PHE A 206 14.89 -5.77 -21.97
C PHE A 206 15.13 -7.28 -22.13
N THR A 207 14.27 -8.13 -21.55
CA THR A 207 14.44 -9.59 -21.68
C THR A 207 14.16 -10.08 -23.12
N ASN A 208 13.50 -9.26 -23.95
CA ASN A 208 13.25 -9.57 -25.36
C ASN A 208 14.54 -9.35 -26.17
N LYS A 209 15.03 -10.37 -26.91
CA LYS A 209 16.38 -10.45 -27.53
C LYS A 209 16.69 -9.44 -28.67
N THR A 210 16.09 -8.26 -28.69
CA THR A 210 16.13 -7.28 -29.80
C THR A 210 16.98 -6.03 -29.51
N HIS A 211 18.02 -6.14 -28.67
CA HIS A 211 18.84 -5.00 -28.19
C HIS A 211 20.14 -4.73 -28.95
N ASP A 212 20.19 -5.07 -30.25
CA ASP A 212 21.34 -4.74 -31.09
C ASP A 212 21.28 -3.33 -31.66
N LYS A 213 20.13 -2.66 -31.57
CA LYS A 213 19.98 -1.28 -32.04
C LYS A 213 20.42 -0.29 -30.95
N LYS A 214 21.30 0.63 -31.32
CA LYS A 214 21.80 1.70 -30.43
C LYS A 214 20.67 2.50 -29.78
N ASP A 215 19.61 2.82 -30.53
CA ASP A 215 18.49 3.60 -30.02
C ASP A 215 17.72 2.85 -28.92
N LYS A 216 17.54 1.52 -29.06
CA LYS A 216 16.90 0.69 -28.03
C LYS A 216 17.71 0.60 -26.74
N LEU A 217 19.05 0.57 -26.85
CA LEU A 217 19.92 0.63 -25.67
C LEU A 217 19.81 1.99 -24.96
N LEU A 218 19.70 3.09 -25.71
CA LEU A 218 19.53 4.42 -25.12
C LEU A 218 18.13 4.59 -24.47
N GLU A 219 17.08 4.05 -25.08
CA GLU A 219 15.73 3.98 -24.49
C GLU A 219 15.77 3.21 -23.16
N ALA A 220 16.33 2.00 -23.17
CA ALA A 220 16.45 1.17 -21.96
C ALA A 220 17.29 1.83 -20.86
N MET A 221 18.38 2.52 -21.22
CA MET A 221 19.17 3.32 -20.29
C MET A 221 18.35 4.46 -19.68
N SER A 222 17.50 5.12 -20.48
CA SER A 222 16.61 6.19 -20.00
C SER A 222 15.62 5.67 -18.94
N VAL A 223 15.02 4.50 -19.17
CA VAL A 223 14.12 3.84 -18.22
C VAL A 223 14.86 3.53 -16.90
N LEU A 224 16.05 2.94 -16.96
CA LEU A 224 16.85 2.68 -15.75
C LEU A 224 17.33 3.95 -15.05
N LYS A 225 17.62 5.02 -15.80
CA LYS A 225 17.94 6.32 -15.21
C LYS A 225 16.75 6.88 -14.43
N ASN A 226 15.52 6.74 -14.95
CA ASN A 226 14.31 7.12 -14.23
C ASN A 226 14.11 6.27 -12.97
N ALA A 227 14.33 4.95 -13.06
CA ALA A 227 14.29 4.06 -11.90
C ALA A 227 15.27 4.53 -10.80
N LYS A 228 16.54 4.72 -11.19
CA LYS A 228 17.62 5.18 -10.31
C LYS A 228 17.31 6.53 -9.67
N ASN A 229 16.86 7.51 -10.44
CA ASN A 229 16.53 8.83 -9.93
C ASN A 229 15.42 8.80 -8.87
N ASN A 230 14.41 7.95 -9.06
CA ASN A 230 13.33 7.78 -8.08
C ASN A 230 13.82 7.07 -6.80
N PHE A 231 14.69 6.07 -6.91
CA PHE A 231 15.33 5.48 -5.73
C PHE A 231 16.22 6.49 -4.99
N LEU A 232 16.99 7.32 -5.72
CA LEU A 232 17.79 8.39 -5.15
C LEU A 232 16.92 9.42 -4.43
N ARG A 233 15.77 9.80 -5.01
CA ARG A 233 14.83 10.73 -4.37
C ARG A 233 14.20 10.15 -3.10
N SER A 234 13.87 8.86 -3.12
CA SER A 234 13.38 8.13 -1.94
C SER A 234 14.39 8.20 -0.77
N ILE A 235 15.67 7.92 -1.02
CA ILE A 235 16.70 7.99 0.03
C ILE A 235 17.11 9.41 0.42
N GLU A 236 16.92 10.39 -0.47
CA GLU A 236 17.12 11.81 -0.14
C GLU A 236 16.14 12.26 0.95
N ILE A 237 14.90 11.76 0.88
CA ILE A 237 13.86 12.01 1.88
C ILE A 237 14.04 11.12 3.11
N CYS A 238 14.37 9.83 2.93
CA CYS A 238 14.55 8.85 4.00
C CYS A 238 15.80 7.98 3.78
N ASP A 239 16.96 8.44 4.26
CA ASP A 239 18.26 7.76 4.09
C ASP A 239 18.25 6.32 4.60
N SER A 240 17.49 6.02 5.67
CA SER A 240 17.41 4.68 6.25
C SER A 240 16.56 3.69 5.46
N TYR A 241 15.93 4.09 4.35
CA TYR A 241 15.07 3.20 3.57
C TYR A 241 15.90 2.23 2.70
N SER A 242 16.33 1.13 3.33
CA SER A 242 17.27 0.15 2.77
C SER A 242 16.84 -0.44 1.42
N THR A 243 15.54 -0.59 1.18
CA THR A 243 15.01 -1.14 -0.08
C THR A 243 15.32 -0.26 -1.29
N SER A 244 15.38 1.07 -1.13
CA SER A 244 15.79 1.96 -2.23
C SER A 244 17.30 1.88 -2.49
N TRP A 245 18.11 1.70 -1.44
CA TRP A 245 19.53 1.40 -1.61
C TRP A 245 19.76 0.09 -2.38
N LEU A 246 18.96 -0.94 -2.10
CA LEU A 246 18.99 -2.18 -2.86
C LEU A 246 18.67 -1.95 -4.34
N GLY A 247 17.62 -1.19 -4.66
CA GLY A 247 17.29 -0.84 -6.05
C GLY A 247 18.45 -0.14 -6.79
N ILE A 248 19.13 0.79 -6.12
CA ILE A 248 20.32 1.47 -6.66
C ILE A 248 21.46 0.48 -6.90
N TYR A 249 21.72 -0.41 -5.94
CA TYR A 249 22.75 -1.44 -6.04
C TYR A 249 22.47 -2.38 -7.22
N LEU A 250 21.24 -2.89 -7.36
CA LEU A 250 20.85 -3.79 -8.44
C LEU A 250 21.07 -3.14 -9.80
N ILE A 251 20.62 -1.89 -10.00
CA ILE A 251 20.83 -1.15 -11.26
C ILE A 251 22.33 -1.00 -11.57
N SER A 252 23.15 -0.71 -10.56
CA SER A 252 24.60 -0.56 -10.74
C SER A 252 25.30 -1.87 -11.15
N LYS A 253 24.73 -3.01 -10.75
CA LYS A 253 25.25 -4.36 -11.03
C LYS A 253 24.68 -5.04 -12.27
N LEU A 254 23.67 -4.46 -12.92
CA LEU A 254 23.08 -5.06 -14.13
C LEU A 254 24.12 -5.29 -15.22
N ASP A 255 24.08 -6.49 -15.83
CA ASP A 255 24.90 -6.85 -17.00
C ASP A 255 24.69 -5.89 -18.19
N PHE A 256 23.53 -5.22 -18.23
CA PHE A 256 23.23 -4.16 -19.17
C PHE A 256 24.30 -3.05 -19.19
N ASN A 257 24.94 -2.77 -18.05
CA ASN A 257 26.01 -1.77 -17.97
C ASN A 257 27.23 -2.17 -18.82
N GLN A 258 27.54 -3.47 -18.93
CA GLN A 258 28.59 -3.98 -19.82
C GLN A 258 28.18 -3.94 -21.29
N ALA A 259 26.90 -4.19 -21.58
CA ALA A 259 26.37 -4.05 -22.93
C ALA A 259 26.45 -2.59 -23.43
N LEU A 260 26.14 -1.62 -22.56
CA LEU A 260 26.32 -0.19 -22.84
C LEU A 260 27.78 0.17 -23.08
N LEU A 261 28.69 -0.30 -22.21
CA LEU A 261 30.12 -0.03 -22.35
C LEU A 261 30.66 -0.58 -23.68
N SER A 262 30.34 -1.83 -24.02
CA SER A 262 30.87 -2.46 -25.25
C SER A 262 30.32 -1.84 -26.55
N LYS A 263 29.04 -1.42 -26.57
CA LYS A 263 28.38 -0.94 -27.81
C LYS A 263 28.34 0.58 -27.96
N LEU A 264 28.45 1.32 -26.85
CA LEU A 264 28.21 2.77 -26.79
C LEU A 264 29.22 3.53 -25.91
N ALA A 265 30.43 3.00 -25.73
CA ALA A 265 31.50 3.63 -24.93
C ALA A 265 31.70 5.12 -25.23
N ASP A 266 31.66 5.54 -26.49
CA ASP A 266 31.94 6.93 -26.88
C ASP A 266 30.81 7.92 -26.61
N ASN A 267 29.61 7.42 -26.29
CA ASN A 267 28.46 8.28 -26.02
C ASN A 267 28.63 8.98 -24.65
N LYS A 268 28.63 10.32 -24.65
CA LYS A 268 28.81 11.13 -23.44
C LYS A 268 27.79 10.83 -22.33
N GLN A 269 26.52 10.61 -22.69
CA GLN A 269 25.47 10.31 -21.70
C GLN A 269 25.68 8.93 -21.07
N VAL A 270 26.11 7.96 -21.87
CA VAL A 270 26.46 6.60 -21.40
C VAL A 270 27.65 6.65 -20.46
N LYS A 271 28.72 7.40 -20.78
CA LYS A 271 29.88 7.57 -19.89
C LYS A 271 29.48 8.08 -18.51
N VAL A 272 28.70 9.17 -18.46
CA VAL A 272 28.21 9.75 -17.19
C VAL A 272 27.37 8.73 -16.41
N TYR A 273 26.45 8.05 -17.09
CA TYR A 273 25.60 7.05 -16.45
C TYR A 273 26.40 5.90 -15.82
N LEU A 274 27.42 5.39 -16.52
CA LEU A 274 28.28 4.30 -16.03
C LEU A 274 29.20 4.77 -14.88
N GLU A 275 29.75 5.98 -14.96
CA GLU A 275 30.55 6.59 -13.89
C GLU A 275 29.72 6.76 -12.61
N ASP A 276 28.48 7.24 -12.73
CA ASP A 276 27.56 7.37 -11.60
C ASP A 276 27.25 5.99 -10.99
N ASN A 277 26.96 4.99 -11.83
CA ASN A 277 26.66 3.64 -11.36
C ASN A 277 27.85 3.02 -10.60
N SER A 278 29.07 3.20 -11.08
CA SER A 278 30.28 2.71 -10.39
C SER A 278 30.44 3.33 -8.99
N LYS A 279 30.20 4.63 -8.84
CA LYS A 279 30.24 5.30 -7.52
C LYS A 279 29.12 4.81 -6.60
N LEU A 280 27.92 4.67 -7.15
CA LEU A 280 26.73 4.27 -6.39
C LEU A 280 26.78 2.80 -5.96
N GLU A 281 27.43 1.92 -6.71
CA GLU A 281 27.58 0.51 -6.35
C GLU A 281 28.22 0.34 -4.96
N ALA A 282 29.40 0.94 -4.76
CA ALA A 282 30.12 0.84 -3.50
C ALA A 282 29.34 1.49 -2.34
N LEU A 283 28.77 2.68 -2.58
CA LEU A 283 28.02 3.41 -1.57
C LEU A 283 26.74 2.67 -1.15
N SER A 284 25.98 2.16 -2.11
CA SER A 284 24.73 1.42 -1.85
C SER A 284 25.00 0.12 -1.10
N LYS A 285 26.04 -0.66 -1.47
CA LYS A 285 26.47 -1.84 -0.70
C LYS A 285 26.78 -1.48 0.76
N GLN A 286 27.58 -0.43 0.99
CA GLN A 286 27.92 0.02 2.34
C GLN A 286 26.66 0.40 3.15
N LYS A 287 25.70 1.10 2.53
CA LYS A 287 24.46 1.53 3.18
C LYS A 287 23.54 0.36 3.51
N ILE A 288 23.40 -0.62 2.61
CA ILE A 288 22.61 -1.85 2.84
C ILE A 288 23.19 -2.62 4.03
N ILE A 289 24.50 -2.86 4.06
CA ILE A 289 25.19 -3.54 5.16
C ILE A 289 24.92 -2.81 6.48
N LYS A 290 25.12 -1.48 6.51
CA LYS A 290 24.91 -0.66 7.71
C LYS A 290 23.48 -0.72 8.23
N PHE A 291 22.48 -0.52 7.36
CA PHE A 291 21.08 -0.41 7.82
C PHE A 291 20.44 -1.74 8.16
N ASN A 292 20.88 -2.83 7.53
CA ASN A 292 20.39 -4.18 7.85
C ASN A 292 21.26 -4.90 8.89
N LYS A 293 22.31 -4.25 9.41
CA LYS A 293 23.26 -4.79 10.40
C LYS A 293 23.86 -6.13 9.97
N LEU A 294 24.35 -6.17 8.73
CA LEU A 294 24.93 -7.37 8.15
C LEU A 294 26.42 -7.46 8.50
N ASP A 295 26.87 -8.63 8.93
CA ASP A 295 28.24 -8.89 9.35
C ASP A 295 29.06 -9.49 8.20
N GLY A 296 29.43 -8.63 7.24
CA GLY A 296 30.35 -8.97 6.16
C GLY A 296 29.66 -9.37 4.85
N GLU A 297 30.44 -10.01 3.97
CA GLU A 297 30.03 -10.29 2.58
C GLU A 297 29.07 -11.47 2.48
N GLU A 298 29.24 -12.51 3.29
CA GLU A 298 28.37 -13.69 3.30
C GLU A 298 26.93 -13.35 3.68
N GLU A 299 26.72 -12.55 4.75
CA GLU A 299 25.38 -12.10 5.13
C GLU A 299 24.77 -11.14 4.10
N PHE A 300 25.60 -10.36 3.42
CA PHE A 300 25.15 -9.52 2.31
C PHE A 300 24.65 -10.34 1.13
N ASP A 301 25.34 -11.42 0.77
CA ASP A 301 24.92 -12.30 -0.32
C ASP A 301 23.64 -13.07 0.04
N ILE A 302 23.51 -13.53 1.29
CA ILE A 302 22.26 -14.12 1.80
C ILE A 302 21.12 -13.10 1.73
N PHE A 303 21.37 -11.85 2.14
CA PHE A 303 20.40 -10.77 2.04
C PHE A 303 19.96 -10.53 0.60
N LEU A 304 20.89 -10.47 -0.36
CA LEU A 304 20.57 -10.28 -1.78
C LEU A 304 19.68 -11.40 -2.30
N ASN A 305 20.04 -12.67 -2.05
CA ASN A 305 19.28 -13.83 -2.53
C ASN A 305 17.86 -13.92 -1.98
N LYS A 306 17.57 -13.28 -0.85
CA LYS A 306 16.22 -13.21 -0.28
C LYS A 306 15.34 -12.13 -0.92
N HIS A 307 15.94 -11.13 -1.58
CA HIS A 307 15.25 -9.94 -2.05
C HIS A 307 15.35 -9.72 -3.58
N ILE A 308 16.00 -10.64 -4.30
CA ILE A 308 16.03 -10.75 -5.77
C ILE A 308 15.10 -11.89 -6.18
#